data_AF-A0ABD0LKP1-F1
#
_entry.id   AF-A0ABD0LKP1-F1
#
_cell.length_a   1.000
_cell.length_b   1.000
_cell.length_c   1.000
_cell.angle_alpha   90.00
_cell.angle_beta   90.00
_cell.angle_gamma   90.00
#
_symmetry.space_group_name_H-M   'P 1'
#
loop_
_entity.id
_entity.type
_entity.pdbx_description
1 polymer ?
#
loop_
_entity_poly.entity_id
_entity_poly.type
_entity_poly.pdbx_seq_one_letter_code
_entity_poly.pdbx_strand_id
1 'polypeptide(L)'
;MAEETDDNVRNIDASGDGTWVTRGHTSAVGVARTIGCVSGNVLDTGVKSTVCKSCDAWKKRDHNTASYRRWEASHAPHCTLSHEGSSRIMHIIRHIWYNEVNKDYL
;
A
#
# COMPACT_ATOMS: atom_id res chain seq x y z
N MET A 1 -15.97 -5.55 -37.57
CA MET A 1 -15.30 -4.44 -36.86
C MET A 1 -14.40 -5.12 -35.85
N ALA A 2 -13.09 -5.17 -36.13
CA ALA A 2 -12.13 -5.75 -35.21
C ALA A 2 -11.85 -4.70 -34.12
N GLU A 3 -11.96 -5.07 -32.86
CA GLU A 3 -11.40 -4.27 -31.76
C GLU A 3 -9.89 -4.25 -31.95
N GLU A 4 -9.32 -3.06 -32.18
CA GLU A 4 -7.89 -2.88 -32.09
C GLU A 4 -7.48 -3.01 -30.63
N THR A 5 -6.88 -4.13 -30.27
CA THR A 5 -6.22 -4.29 -28.98
C THR A 5 -4.87 -3.60 -29.09
N ASP A 6 -4.66 -2.55 -28.29
CA ASP A 6 -3.34 -1.95 -28.10
C ASP A 6 -2.35 -3.05 -27.66
N ASP A 7 -1.39 -3.39 -28.52
CA ASP A 7 -0.41 -4.47 -28.34
C ASP A 7 0.50 -4.28 -27.11
N ASN A 8 0.34 -3.17 -26.38
CA ASN A 8 1.12 -2.85 -25.20
C ASN A 8 0.39 -3.13 -23.88
N VAL A 9 -0.90 -3.49 -23.93
CA VAL A 9 -1.65 -3.90 -22.73
C VAL A 9 -1.46 -5.39 -22.46
N ARG A 10 -0.64 -5.73 -21.45
CA ARG A 10 -0.50 -7.10 -20.98
C ARG A 10 -1.55 -7.40 -19.91
N ASN A 11 -2.44 -8.35 -20.19
CA ASN A 11 -3.30 -8.94 -19.15
C ASN A 11 -2.43 -9.83 -18.23
N ILE A 12 -2.29 -9.42 -16.98
CA ILE A 12 -1.53 -10.15 -15.96
C ILE A 12 -2.54 -10.71 -14.94
N ASP A 13 -2.54 -12.03 -14.79
CA ASP A 13 -3.21 -12.67 -13.65
C ASP A 13 -2.24 -12.68 -12.45
N ALA A 14 -2.71 -12.21 -11.31
CA ALA A 14 -1.90 -12.02 -10.11
C ALA A 14 -2.67 -12.38 -8.84
N SER A 15 -1.96 -13.02 -7.90
CA SER A 15 -2.43 -13.34 -6.57
C SER A 15 -1.72 -12.49 -5.53
N GLY A 16 -2.43 -12.12 -4.46
CA GLY A 16 -1.90 -11.36 -3.33
C GLY A 16 -1.81 -12.24 -2.08
N ASP A 17 -0.66 -12.23 -1.43
CA ASP A 17 -0.45 -12.89 -0.13
C ASP A 17 0.16 -11.93 0.88
N GLY A 18 0.06 -12.25 2.17
CA GLY A 18 0.61 -11.43 3.23
C GLY A 18 1.05 -12.23 4.44
N THR A 19 2.09 -11.74 5.12
CA THR A 19 2.54 -12.26 6.41
C THR A 19 2.46 -11.17 7.47
N TRP A 20 2.11 -11.56 8.69
CA TRP A 20 1.92 -10.67 9.84
C TRP A 20 2.87 -11.04 10.96
N VAL A 21 3.27 -10.05 11.77
CA VAL A 21 4.16 -10.28 12.91
C VAL A 21 3.49 -11.14 13.98
N THR A 22 2.16 -11.05 14.12
CA THR A 22 1.38 -11.83 15.09
C THR A 22 0.34 -12.71 14.41
N ARG A 23 0.08 -13.89 15.01
CA ARG A 23 -0.98 -14.80 14.54
C ARG A 23 -2.38 -14.20 14.77
N GLY A 24 -3.33 -14.62 13.95
CA GLY A 24 -4.76 -14.30 14.13
C GLY A 24 -5.22 -12.96 13.56
N HIS A 25 -4.47 -12.35 12.63
CA HIS A 25 -4.81 -11.07 12.00
C HIS A 25 -5.03 -9.94 13.03
N THR A 26 -4.26 -9.95 14.11
CA THR A 26 -4.24 -8.90 15.14
C THR A 26 -3.05 -7.96 14.98
N SER A 27 -2.15 -8.25 14.04
CA SER A 27 -0.94 -7.47 13.88
C SER A 27 -1.25 -6.14 13.21
N ALA A 28 -0.68 -5.08 13.76
CA ALA A 28 -0.74 -3.75 13.16
C ALA A 28 0.27 -3.56 12.02
N VAL A 29 1.17 -4.53 11.81
CA VAL A 29 2.24 -4.48 10.81
C VAL A 29 2.34 -5.84 10.12
N GLY A 30 2.58 -5.82 8.81
CA GLY A 30 2.93 -7.02 8.07
C GLY A 30 3.51 -6.68 6.71
N VAL A 31 3.81 -7.72 5.94
CA VAL A 31 4.35 -7.61 4.59
C VAL A 31 3.32 -8.19 3.64
N ALA A 32 2.97 -7.46 2.60
CA ALA A 32 2.13 -7.93 1.51
C ALA A 32 2.99 -8.14 0.26
N ARG A 33 2.64 -9.14 -0.53
CA ARG A 33 3.33 -9.49 -1.77
C ARG A 33 2.30 -9.79 -2.87
N THR A 34 2.60 -9.37 -4.09
CA THR A 34 1.87 -9.75 -5.29
C THR A 34 2.71 -10.71 -6.14
N ILE A 35 2.10 -11.79 -6.61
CA ILE A 35 2.75 -12.86 -7.38
C ILE A 35 1.99 -13.04 -8.68
N GLY A 36 2.71 -13.07 -9.80
CA GLY A 36 2.10 -13.38 -11.09
C GLY A 36 1.70 -14.86 -11.15
N CYS A 37 0.44 -15.16 -11.43
CA CYS A 37 -0.09 -16.52 -11.41
C CYS A 37 0.58 -17.40 -12.49
N VAL A 38 0.88 -16.81 -13.65
CA VAL A 38 1.49 -17.52 -14.78
C VAL A 38 3.00 -17.71 -14.59
N SER A 39 3.70 -16.69 -14.10
CA SER A 39 5.16 -16.72 -13.97
C SER A 39 5.64 -17.32 -12.64
N GLY A 40 4.78 -17.32 -11.60
CA GLY A 40 5.17 -17.62 -10.22
C GLY A 40 6.10 -16.56 -9.60
N ASN A 41 6.44 -15.50 -10.34
CA ASN A 41 7.40 -14.50 -9.91
C ASN A 41 6.76 -13.46 -8.99
N VAL A 42 7.57 -12.90 -8.11
CA VAL A 42 7.20 -11.74 -7.31
C VAL A 42 7.07 -10.54 -8.25
N LEU A 43 5.89 -9.94 -8.30
CA LEU A 43 5.70 -8.68 -9.02
C LEU A 43 6.06 -7.52 -8.10
N ASP A 44 5.61 -7.59 -6.84
CA ASP A 44 5.85 -6.54 -5.87
C ASP A 44 5.81 -7.02 -4.42
N THR A 45 6.48 -6.29 -3.53
CA THR A 45 6.45 -6.49 -2.07
C THR A 45 6.42 -5.15 -1.33
N GLY A 46 5.59 -5.04 -0.30
CA GLY A 46 5.52 -3.84 0.52
C GLY A 46 5.24 -4.12 1.98
N VAL A 47 5.87 -3.35 2.87
CA VAL A 47 5.49 -3.31 4.28
C VAL A 47 4.20 -2.51 4.43
N LYS A 48 3.21 -3.12 5.08
CA LYS A 48 1.92 -2.53 5.39
C LYS A 48 1.77 -2.33 6.89
N SER A 49 1.21 -1.20 7.28
CA SER A 49 0.95 -0.90 8.68
C SER A 49 -0.34 -0.11 8.85
N THR A 50 -1.14 -0.50 9.85
CA THR A 50 -2.34 0.21 10.31
C THR A 50 -2.03 1.21 11.41
N VAL A 51 -0.75 1.36 11.79
CA VAL A 51 -0.30 2.26 12.85
C VAL A 51 0.85 3.13 12.39
N CYS A 52 0.88 4.34 12.93
CA CYS A 52 2.05 5.20 12.88
C CYS A 52 2.16 5.94 14.22
N LYS A 53 3.28 5.71 14.92
CA LYS A 53 3.52 6.31 16.24
C LYS A 53 3.47 7.84 16.21
N SER A 54 3.98 8.44 15.12
CA SER A 54 3.94 9.89 14.92
C SER A 54 2.50 10.37 14.73
N CYS A 55 1.70 9.73 13.88
CA CYS A 55 0.27 10.04 13.77
C CYS A 55 -0.45 9.88 15.12
N ASP A 56 -0.18 8.81 15.86
CA ASP A 56 -0.78 8.56 17.17
C ASP A 56 -0.45 9.63 18.21
N ALA A 57 0.74 10.21 18.16
CA ALA A 57 1.15 11.30 19.04
C ALA A 57 0.46 12.63 18.69
N TRP A 58 0.12 12.83 17.41
CA TRP A 58 -0.45 14.08 16.91
C TRP A 58 -1.97 14.04 16.69
N LYS A 59 -2.61 12.87 16.70
CA LYS A 59 -4.06 12.69 16.47
C LYS A 59 -4.98 13.43 17.44
N LYS A 60 -4.48 13.77 18.63
CA LYS A 60 -5.23 14.49 19.68
C LYS A 60 -4.97 16.00 19.66
N ARG A 61 -4.06 16.48 18.80
CA ARG A 61 -3.76 17.91 18.68
C ARG A 61 -4.75 18.55 17.72
N ASP A 62 -4.87 19.88 17.81
CA ASP A 62 -5.70 20.63 16.89
C ASP A 62 -5.04 20.67 15.50
N HIS A 63 -5.71 20.07 14.51
CA HIS A 63 -5.26 19.99 13.12
C HIS A 63 -5.22 21.36 12.43
N ASN A 64 -5.92 22.36 12.95
CA ASN A 64 -5.93 23.70 12.37
C ASN A 64 -4.73 24.56 12.78
N THR A 65 -3.89 24.06 13.70
CA THR A 65 -2.71 24.79 14.16
C THR A 65 -1.59 24.80 13.13
N ALA A 66 -0.85 25.91 13.06
CA ALA A 66 0.33 26.01 12.19
C ALA A 66 1.41 24.98 12.55
N SER A 67 1.49 24.56 13.82
CA SER A 67 2.40 23.51 14.29
C SER A 67 2.01 22.14 13.74
N TYR A 68 0.71 21.80 13.69
CA TYR A 68 0.24 20.57 13.06
C TYR A 68 0.59 20.52 11.58
N ARG A 69 0.28 21.58 10.81
CA ARG A 69 0.55 21.63 9.36
C ARG A 69 2.05 21.50 9.04
N ARG A 70 2.92 22.13 9.84
CA ARG A 70 4.38 22.00 9.70
C ARG A 70 4.84 20.57 9.96
N TRP A 71 4.33 19.96 11.03
CA TRP A 71 4.62 18.56 11.35
C TRP A 71 4.13 17.64 10.24
N GLU A 72 2.88 17.78 9.79
CA GLU A 72 2.27 16.96 8.75
C GLU A 72 3.08 17.00 7.44
N ALA A 73 3.48 18.20 7.00
CA ALA A 73 4.32 18.35 5.81
C ALA A 73 5.69 17.64 5.96
N SER A 74 6.30 17.70 7.14
CA SER A 74 7.56 16.97 7.42
C SER A 74 7.36 15.46 7.60
N HIS A 75 6.16 15.04 8.01
CA HIS A 75 5.84 13.67 8.37
C HIS A 75 5.35 12.85 7.19
N ALA A 76 4.57 13.44 6.28
CA ALA A 76 3.98 12.80 5.11
C ALA A 76 4.94 11.87 4.34
N PRO A 77 6.19 12.27 4.00
CA PRO A 77 7.12 11.38 3.27
C PRO A 77 7.61 10.17 4.08
N HIS A 78 7.46 10.20 5.40
CA HIS A 78 7.90 9.15 6.33
C HIS A 78 6.72 8.50 7.06
N CYS A 79 5.49 8.74 6.60
CA CYS A 79 4.32 8.16 7.24
C CYS A 79 4.30 6.64 7.02
N THR A 80 4.21 5.90 8.11
CA THR A 80 4.13 4.44 8.07
C THR A 80 2.69 3.94 7.98
N LEU A 81 1.70 4.82 8.14
CA LEU A 81 0.30 4.44 8.02
C LEU A 81 -0.01 4.22 6.54
N SER A 82 -0.07 2.96 6.12
CA SER A 82 -0.20 2.58 4.71
C SER A 82 -1.43 1.73 4.43
N HIS A 83 -2.19 1.38 5.46
CA HIS A 83 -3.43 0.63 5.35
C HIS A 83 -4.48 1.15 6.32
N GLU A 84 -5.69 1.38 5.81
CA GLU A 84 -6.86 1.74 6.61
C GLU A 84 -7.82 0.54 6.65
N GLY A 85 -8.24 0.15 7.85
CA GLY A 85 -9.11 -1.01 8.08
C GLY A 85 -8.42 -2.18 8.80
N SER A 86 -9.05 -3.35 8.78
CA SER A 86 -8.58 -4.49 9.58
C SER A 86 -7.33 -5.14 8.98
N SER A 87 -6.51 -5.79 9.83
CA SER A 87 -5.33 -6.52 9.38
C SER A 87 -5.66 -7.66 8.41
N ARG A 88 -6.89 -8.19 8.42
CA ARG A 88 -7.34 -9.27 7.51
C ARG A 88 -7.30 -8.87 6.04
N ILE A 89 -7.51 -7.59 5.76
CA ILE A 89 -7.55 -7.05 4.40
C ILE A 89 -6.25 -6.31 4.01
N MET A 90 -5.23 -6.39 4.86
CA MET A 90 -3.95 -5.68 4.65
C MET A 90 -3.11 -6.26 3.50
N HIS A 91 -3.41 -7.48 3.04
CA HIS A 91 -2.82 -8.08 1.84
C HIS A 91 -3.25 -7.35 0.55
N ILE A 92 -4.26 -6.48 0.61
CA ILE A 92 -4.74 -5.73 -0.55
C ILE A 92 -3.75 -4.62 -0.86
N ILE A 93 -2.96 -4.82 -1.90
CA ILE A 93 -1.94 -3.87 -2.33
C ILE A 93 -2.53 -2.86 -3.34
N ARG A 94 -3.49 -2.04 -2.89
CA ARG A 94 -4.18 -1.08 -3.78
C ARG A 94 -3.27 0.03 -4.32
N HIS A 95 -2.26 0.43 -3.54
CA HIS A 95 -1.34 1.53 -3.88
C HIS A 95 -0.20 1.16 -4.82
N ILE A 96 0.05 -0.14 -5.06
CA ILE A 96 1.20 -0.56 -5.88
C ILE A 96 0.77 -0.75 -7.32
N TRP A 97 -0.44 -1.27 -7.56
CA TRP A 97 -1.05 -1.23 -8.89
C TRP A 97 -0.95 0.17 -9.52
N TYR A 98 -1.32 1.23 -8.79
CA TYR A 98 -1.26 2.59 -9.32
C TYR A 98 0.16 3.06 -9.71
N ASN A 99 1.20 2.63 -8.99
CA ASN A 99 2.58 3.02 -9.28
C ASN A 99 3.22 2.19 -10.40
N GLU A 100 2.71 0.98 -10.66
CA GLU A 100 3.21 0.12 -11.74
C GLU A 100 2.56 0.48 -13.08
N VAL A 101 1.27 0.85 -13.11
CA VAL A 101 0.62 1.36 -14.35
C VAL A 101 1.11 2.77 -14.73
N ASN A 102 1.64 3.56 -13.78
CA ASN A 102 2.13 4.93 -14.03
C ASN A 102 3.67 5.04 -14.09
N LYS A 103 4.42 3.95 -13.90
CA LYS A 103 5.88 3.97 -14.10
C LYS A 103 6.29 4.04 -15.57
N ASP A 104 5.37 3.75 -16.48
CA ASP A 104 5.58 3.86 -17.93
C ASP A 104 5.20 5.24 -18.50
N TYR A 105 4.91 6.23 -17.64
CA TYR A 105 4.53 7.60 -18.04
C TYR A 105 5.38 8.72 -17.40
N LEU A 106 6.65 8.44 -17.03
CA LEU A 106 7.68 9.45 -16.78
C LEU A 106 9.02 9.06 -17.42
#